data_AF-A0A9D8R8K5-F1
#
_entry.id   AF-A0A9D8R8K5-F1
#
_cell.length_a   1.000
_cell.length_b   1.000
_cell.length_c   1.000
_cell.angle_alpha   90.00
_cell.angle_beta   90.00
_cell.angle_gamma   90.00
#
_symmetry.space_group_name_H-M   'P 1'
#
loop_
_entity.id
_entity.type
_entity.pdbx_description
1 polymer ?
#
loop_
_entity_poly.entity_id
_entity_poly.type
_entity_poly.pdbx_seq_one_letter_code
_entity_poly.pdbx_strand_id
1 'polypeptide(L)'
;MITNFEEIFEVLRSKSKKRLVAAWAVDDHTVTAAGKAVQLGIVEATLVGDKDKILAVCEAEKLDPALFTIVDNKDELKSIAQAVLMVKNGEGDILMKGLCSTDKYMRGILNKENGLLPPKAVLSHVSVLQNPTYHKLIMVSDMAVIPAPDFKQKQAEVKYLVKTAKALGIEKPKVAAVAATEQMLDGMPACVEAALLAKMADRGQISGCVLDGPLALDVALSQEAVAIKKLKSEVAGDADCLLFPNIESANVFYKTNTQLCPGVRTAAIVAGASAPCVLSSRADSIDTKLNSIALAALTA
;
A
#
# COMPACT_ATOMS: atom_id res chain seq x y z
N MET A 1 4.26 13.76 12.70
CA MET A 1 3.47 12.57 12.33
C MET A 1 2.43 13.02 11.33
N ILE A 2 2.30 12.31 10.22
CA ILE A 2 1.30 12.59 9.19
C ILE A 2 -0.02 11.88 9.54
N THR A 3 -1.13 12.60 9.49
CA THR A 3 -2.45 12.11 9.93
C THR A 3 -3.52 12.07 8.82
N ASN A 4 -3.23 12.66 7.66
CA ASN A 4 -4.12 12.70 6.50
C ASN A 4 -3.32 12.74 5.18
N PHE A 5 -3.99 12.57 4.04
CA PHE A 5 -3.34 12.59 2.72
C PHE A 5 -2.83 13.97 2.30
N GLU A 6 -3.47 15.06 2.72
CA GLU A 6 -3.03 16.42 2.41
C GLU A 6 -1.62 16.68 2.94
N GLU A 7 -1.36 16.29 4.19
CA GLU A 7 -0.04 16.39 4.82
C GLU A 7 1.03 15.55 4.09
N ILE A 8 0.66 14.41 3.49
CA ILE A 8 1.58 13.64 2.63
C ILE A 8 1.99 14.48 1.42
N PHE A 9 1.02 15.11 0.75
CA PHE A 9 1.30 15.95 -0.43
C PHE A 9 2.18 17.15 -0.07
N GLU A 10 1.93 17.80 1.06
CA GLU A 10 2.74 18.93 1.55
C GLU A 10 4.20 18.52 1.81
N VAL A 11 4.40 17.40 2.50
CA VAL A 11 5.75 16.87 2.76
C VAL A 11 6.47 16.57 1.44
N LEU A 12 5.79 15.95 0.47
CA LEU A 12 6.39 15.57 -0.81
C LEU A 12 6.73 16.77 -1.70
N ARG A 13 5.96 17.87 -1.65
CA ARG A 13 6.27 19.11 -2.37
C ARG A 13 7.63 19.71 -1.99
N SER A 14 8.08 19.47 -0.76
CA SER A 14 9.37 19.95 -0.26
C SER A 14 10.55 19.00 -0.57
N LYS A 15 10.28 17.84 -1.14
CA LYS A 15 11.27 16.79 -1.44
C LYS A 15 11.59 16.74 -2.93
N SER A 16 12.68 16.07 -3.27
CA SER A 16 13.00 15.73 -4.66
C SER A 16 11.90 14.87 -5.26
N LYS A 17 11.43 15.23 -6.46
CA LYS A 17 10.43 14.46 -7.20
C LYS A 17 10.93 13.04 -7.46
N LYS A 18 10.06 12.06 -7.27
CA LYS A 18 10.30 10.67 -7.67
C LYS A 18 9.86 10.44 -9.10
N ARG A 19 10.46 9.48 -9.80
CA ARG A 19 10.11 9.12 -11.18
C ARG A 19 9.09 7.99 -11.18
N LEU A 20 7.87 8.30 -11.57
CA LEU A 20 6.77 7.37 -11.73
C LEU A 20 6.82 6.75 -13.14
N VAL A 21 6.75 5.42 -13.22
CA VAL A 21 6.57 4.70 -14.49
C VAL A 21 5.23 3.97 -14.45
N ALA A 22 4.27 4.41 -15.26
CA ALA A 22 2.94 3.80 -15.34
C ALA A 22 2.89 2.78 -16.49
N ALA A 23 2.66 1.51 -16.15
CA ALA A 23 2.58 0.39 -17.07
C ALA A 23 1.19 0.30 -17.71
N TRP A 24 1.13 0.29 -19.04
CA TRP A 24 -0.13 0.25 -19.82
C TRP A 24 -1.11 1.37 -19.41
N ALA A 25 -0.60 2.61 -19.39
CA ALA A 25 -1.30 3.80 -18.92
C ALA A 25 -2.25 4.38 -19.98
N VAL A 26 -3.17 3.55 -20.47
CA VAL A 26 -4.08 3.88 -21.60
C VAL A 26 -5.51 4.25 -21.15
N ASP A 27 -5.74 4.42 -19.85
CA ASP A 27 -7.02 4.84 -19.25
C ASP A 27 -6.96 6.23 -18.62
N ASP A 28 -8.11 6.89 -18.63
CA ASP A 28 -8.38 8.18 -17.98
C ASP A 28 -7.94 8.20 -16.51
N HIS A 29 -8.31 7.20 -15.72
CA HIS A 29 -8.04 7.20 -14.29
C HIS A 29 -6.53 7.20 -14.00
N THR A 30 -5.74 6.44 -14.76
CA THR A 30 -4.28 6.39 -14.61
C THR A 30 -3.60 7.66 -15.09
N VAL A 31 -3.93 8.13 -16.30
CA VAL A 31 -3.32 9.33 -16.90
C VAL A 31 -3.66 10.57 -16.07
N THR A 32 -4.91 10.73 -15.65
CA THR A 32 -5.35 11.87 -14.82
C THR A 32 -4.74 11.84 -13.43
N ALA A 33 -4.61 10.67 -12.78
CA ALA A 33 -3.94 10.58 -11.49
C ALA A 33 -2.44 10.92 -11.58
N ALA A 34 -1.75 10.43 -12.61
CA ALA A 34 -0.35 10.78 -12.87
C ALA A 34 -0.19 12.27 -13.16
N GLY A 35 -1.07 12.84 -13.98
CA GLY A 35 -1.09 14.28 -14.30
C GLY A 35 -1.28 15.16 -13.06
N LYS A 36 -2.26 14.82 -12.21
CA LYS A 36 -2.46 15.49 -10.91
C LYS A 36 -1.21 15.40 -10.03
N ALA A 37 -0.57 14.23 -9.96
CA ALA A 37 0.65 14.05 -9.16
C ALA A 37 1.83 14.90 -9.69
N VAL A 38 1.98 15.03 -11.02
CA VAL A 38 2.97 15.93 -11.65
C VAL A 38 2.68 17.39 -11.33
N GLN A 39 1.43 17.83 -11.49
CA GLN A 39 0.99 19.21 -11.23
C GLN A 39 1.15 19.59 -9.75
N LEU A 40 0.94 18.64 -8.84
CA LEU A 40 1.19 18.82 -7.41
C LEU A 40 2.68 18.81 -7.04
N GLY A 41 3.57 18.56 -7.99
CA GLY A 41 5.02 18.52 -7.77
C GLY A 41 5.50 17.28 -7.02
N ILE A 42 4.73 16.19 -7.02
CA ILE A 42 5.04 14.97 -6.26
C ILE A 42 5.98 14.06 -7.06
N VAL A 43 5.73 13.93 -8.36
CA VAL A 43 6.49 13.04 -9.25
C VAL A 43 6.78 13.69 -10.61
N GLU A 44 7.74 13.12 -11.31
CA GLU A 44 7.82 13.16 -12.78
C GLU A 44 7.25 11.85 -13.31
N ALA A 45 6.51 11.88 -14.42
CA ALA A 45 5.77 10.71 -14.88
C ALA A 45 6.15 10.26 -16.29
N THR A 46 6.39 8.97 -16.42
CA THR A 46 6.57 8.25 -17.68
C THR A 46 5.38 7.32 -17.89
N LEU A 47 4.68 7.49 -19.02
CA LEU A 47 3.53 6.67 -19.40
C LEU A 47 3.96 5.69 -20.48
N VAL A 48 3.89 4.39 -20.19
CA VAL A 48 4.21 3.32 -21.14
C VAL A 48 2.92 2.72 -21.67
N GLY A 49 2.70 2.74 -22.98
CA GLY A 49 1.50 2.17 -23.61
C GLY A 49 1.26 2.71 -25.01
N ASP A 50 0.09 2.43 -25.56
CA ASP A 50 -0.31 2.88 -26.90
C ASP A 50 -0.40 4.41 -26.93
N LYS A 51 0.56 5.06 -27.60
CA LYS A 51 0.69 6.53 -27.61
C LYS A 51 -0.57 7.21 -28.12
N ASP A 52 -1.22 6.66 -29.15
CA ASP A 52 -2.41 7.25 -29.74
C ASP A 52 -3.55 7.30 -28.71
N LYS A 53 -3.70 6.24 -27.89
CA LYS A 53 -4.67 6.19 -26.80
C LYS A 53 -4.33 7.13 -25.67
N ILE A 54 -3.06 7.21 -25.28
CA ILE A 54 -2.60 8.13 -24.22
C ILE A 54 -2.91 9.58 -24.62
N LEU A 55 -2.61 9.96 -25.87
CA LEU A 55 -2.89 11.31 -26.38
C LEU A 55 -4.39 11.60 -26.45
N ALA A 56 -5.21 10.65 -26.89
CA ALA A 56 -6.66 10.80 -26.89
C ALA A 56 -7.24 11.00 -25.47
N VAL A 57 -6.70 10.29 -24.48
CA VAL A 57 -7.06 10.49 -23.07
C VAL A 57 -6.62 11.88 -22.59
N CYS A 58 -5.40 12.31 -22.92
CA CYS A 58 -4.94 13.65 -22.56
C CYS A 58 -5.85 14.74 -23.15
N GLU A 59 -6.27 14.60 -24.41
CA GLU A 59 -7.20 15.53 -25.05
C GLU A 59 -8.56 15.56 -24.35
N ALA A 60 -9.16 14.38 -24.10
CA ALA A 60 -10.46 14.26 -23.45
C ALA A 60 -10.46 14.85 -22.03
N GLU A 61 -9.39 14.60 -21.27
CA GLU A 61 -9.22 15.06 -19.89
C GLU A 61 -8.60 16.47 -19.79
N LYS A 62 -8.34 17.13 -20.93
CA LYS A 62 -7.72 18.46 -21.04
C LYS A 62 -6.38 18.57 -20.32
N LEU A 63 -5.57 17.52 -20.41
CA LEU A 63 -4.20 17.46 -19.89
C LEU A 63 -3.21 17.77 -21.00
N ASP A 64 -2.20 18.58 -20.70
CA ASP A 64 -1.07 18.81 -21.60
C ASP A 64 -0.20 17.54 -21.67
N PRO A 65 -0.04 16.89 -22.84
CA PRO A 65 0.81 15.72 -22.97
C PRO A 65 2.28 15.98 -22.60
N ALA A 66 2.74 17.23 -22.63
CA ALA A 66 4.09 17.61 -22.24
C ALA A 66 4.38 17.42 -20.73
N LEU A 67 3.34 17.17 -19.92
CA LEU A 67 3.49 16.75 -18.53
C LEU A 67 4.17 15.37 -18.38
N PHE A 68 4.20 14.58 -19.46
CA PHE A 68 4.61 13.18 -19.43
C PHE A 68 5.74 12.89 -20.40
N THR A 69 6.62 11.97 -20.01
CA THR A 69 7.40 11.20 -20.99
C THR A 69 6.54 10.06 -21.50
N ILE A 70 6.26 9.99 -22.80
CA ILE A 70 5.43 8.92 -23.39
C ILE A 70 6.31 7.91 -24.12
N VAL A 71 6.21 6.65 -23.72
CA VAL A 71 6.90 5.51 -24.33
C VAL A 71 5.87 4.69 -25.10
N ASP A 72 5.90 4.79 -26.43
CA ASP A 72 4.94 4.10 -27.29
C ASP A 72 5.19 2.60 -27.31
N ASN A 73 4.16 1.84 -26.92
CA ASN A 73 4.15 0.39 -27.01
C ASN A 73 2.70 -0.08 -27.14
N LYS A 74 2.35 -0.66 -28.28
CA LYS A 74 0.96 -1.03 -28.62
C LYS A 74 0.52 -2.38 -28.04
N ASP A 75 1.43 -3.13 -27.43
CA ASP A 75 1.15 -4.43 -26.81
C ASP A 75 1.13 -4.30 -25.28
N GLU A 76 0.04 -4.74 -24.65
CA GLU A 76 -0.16 -4.65 -23.20
C GLU A 76 0.95 -5.35 -22.41
N LEU A 77 1.32 -6.58 -22.80
CA LEU A 77 2.30 -7.37 -22.05
C LEU A 77 3.72 -6.82 -22.23
N LYS A 78 4.07 -6.39 -23.44
CA LYS A 78 5.36 -5.73 -23.70
C LYS A 78 5.45 -4.39 -22.98
N SER A 79 4.36 -3.63 -22.88
CA SER A 79 4.31 -2.37 -22.14
C SER A 79 4.57 -2.59 -20.65
N ILE A 80 3.95 -3.62 -20.05
CA ILE A 80 4.21 -4.00 -18.66
C ILE A 80 5.68 -4.40 -18.47
N ALA A 81 6.20 -5.29 -19.33
CA ALA A 81 7.58 -5.74 -19.25
C ALA A 81 8.59 -4.59 -19.40
N GLN A 82 8.31 -3.65 -20.31
CA GLN A 82 9.14 -2.46 -20.53
C GLN A 82 9.12 -1.53 -19.31
N ALA A 83 7.94 -1.23 -18.76
CA ALA A 83 7.83 -0.41 -17.55
C ALA A 83 8.59 -1.01 -16.36
N VAL A 84 8.47 -2.33 -16.17
CA VAL A 84 9.22 -3.08 -15.15
C VAL A 84 10.73 -2.95 -15.37
N LEU A 85 11.19 -3.10 -16.62
CA LEU A 85 12.61 -3.01 -16.95
C LEU A 85 13.17 -1.60 -16.72
N MET A 86 12.42 -0.55 -17.06
CA MET A 86 12.81 0.84 -16.80
C MET A 86 13.03 1.08 -15.31
N VAL A 87 12.10 0.63 -14.45
CA VAL A 87 12.25 0.72 -13.00
C VAL A 87 13.46 -0.09 -12.53
N LYS A 88 13.64 -1.32 -13.03
CA LYS A 88 14.78 -2.17 -12.69
C LYS A 88 16.13 -1.53 -13.06
N ASN A 89 16.19 -0.82 -14.19
CA ASN A 89 17.39 -0.13 -14.68
C ASN A 89 17.65 1.21 -13.98
N GLY A 90 16.80 1.60 -13.01
CA GLY A 90 16.93 2.86 -12.30
C GLY A 90 16.48 4.07 -13.11
N GLU A 91 15.65 3.88 -14.14
CA GLU A 91 14.98 4.96 -14.89
C GLU A 91 13.68 5.41 -14.20
N GLY A 92 13.16 4.61 -13.25
CA GLY A 92 11.99 4.90 -12.45
C GLY A 92 12.19 4.50 -10.99
N ASP A 93 11.55 5.24 -10.08
CA ASP A 93 11.57 4.99 -8.64
C ASP A 93 10.26 4.35 -8.14
N ILE A 94 9.19 4.43 -8.94
CA ILE A 94 7.86 3.90 -8.63
C ILE A 94 7.31 3.22 -9.89
N LEU A 95 6.74 2.03 -9.74
CA LEU A 95 5.95 1.39 -10.79
C LEU A 95 4.46 1.59 -10.49
N MET A 96 3.64 1.92 -11.48
CA MET A 96 2.19 2.01 -11.31
C MET A 96 1.45 1.13 -12.31
N LYS A 97 0.43 0.41 -11.83
CA LYS A 97 -0.46 -0.36 -12.69
C LYS A 97 -1.46 0.56 -13.41
N GLY A 98 -1.46 0.52 -14.74
CA GLY A 98 -2.50 1.12 -15.58
C GLY A 98 -3.70 0.19 -15.82
N LEU A 99 -4.29 0.23 -17.02
CA LEU A 99 -5.49 -0.54 -17.39
C LEU A 99 -5.19 -2.00 -17.72
N CYS A 100 -4.47 -2.70 -16.86
CA CYS A 100 -4.19 -4.13 -17.01
C CYS A 100 -4.71 -4.93 -15.81
N SER A 101 -4.87 -6.24 -16.00
CA SER A 101 -5.26 -7.13 -14.92
C SER A 101 -4.11 -7.29 -13.90
N THR A 102 -4.48 -7.54 -12.64
CA THR A 102 -3.49 -7.70 -11.56
C THR A 102 -2.56 -8.89 -11.82
N ASP A 103 -3.05 -9.98 -12.39
CA ASP A 103 -2.21 -11.15 -12.73
C ASP A 103 -1.12 -10.82 -13.76
N LYS A 104 -1.43 -10.03 -14.80
CA LYS A 104 -0.45 -9.60 -15.81
C LYS A 104 0.59 -8.67 -15.20
N TYR A 105 0.16 -7.70 -14.39
CA TYR A 105 1.04 -6.78 -13.69
C TYR A 105 2.01 -7.51 -12.75
N MET A 106 1.46 -8.40 -11.92
CA MET A 106 2.25 -9.20 -10.98
C MET A 106 3.20 -10.16 -11.70
N ARG A 107 2.80 -10.75 -12.83
CA ARG A 107 3.70 -11.58 -13.65
C ARG A 107 4.92 -10.80 -14.15
N GLY A 108 4.76 -9.51 -14.47
CA GLY A 108 5.89 -8.64 -14.80
C GLY A 108 6.83 -8.45 -13.62
N ILE A 109 6.29 -8.07 -12.46
CA ILE A 109 7.06 -7.87 -11.22
C ILE A 109 7.79 -9.14 -10.76
N LEU A 110 7.16 -10.30 -10.91
CA LEU A 110 7.66 -11.61 -10.46
C LEU A 110 8.54 -12.31 -11.50
N ASN A 111 8.83 -11.67 -12.64
CA ASN A 111 9.72 -12.25 -13.64
C ASN A 111 11.11 -12.50 -13.02
N LYS A 112 11.64 -13.72 -13.16
CA LYS A 112 12.90 -14.12 -12.51
C LYS A 112 14.12 -13.36 -13.00
N GLU A 113 14.13 -12.98 -14.28
CA GLU A 113 15.28 -12.33 -14.91
C GLU A 113 15.13 -10.82 -14.86
N ASN A 114 13.96 -10.29 -15.24
CA ASN A 114 13.72 -8.87 -15.46
C ASN A 114 12.74 -8.24 -14.48
N GLY A 115 12.22 -8.99 -13.50
CA GLY A 115 11.28 -8.50 -12.50
C GLY A 115 11.93 -7.64 -11.42
N LEU A 116 11.10 -7.24 -10.46
CA LEU A 116 11.49 -6.33 -9.37
C LEU A 116 11.57 -7.02 -8.02
N LEU A 117 11.12 -8.28 -7.88
CA LEU A 117 11.17 -9.00 -6.61
C LEU A 117 12.59 -9.52 -6.32
N PRO A 118 13.27 -9.06 -5.27
CA PRO A 118 14.58 -9.59 -4.91
C PRO A 118 14.52 -11.07 -4.48
N PRO A 119 15.62 -11.82 -4.62
CA PRO A 119 15.67 -13.21 -4.15
C PRO A 119 15.27 -13.34 -2.68
N LYS A 120 14.39 -14.31 -2.38
CA LYS A 120 13.87 -14.62 -1.03
C LYS A 120 12.99 -13.51 -0.41
N ALA A 121 12.71 -12.43 -1.11
CA ALA A 121 11.76 -11.42 -0.64
C ALA A 121 10.32 -11.93 -0.76
N VAL A 122 9.46 -11.41 0.11
CA VAL A 122 8.01 -11.66 0.07
C VAL A 122 7.36 -10.45 -0.56
N LEU A 123 6.54 -10.65 -1.59
CA LEU A 123 5.71 -9.60 -2.17
C LEU A 123 4.38 -9.57 -1.41
N SER A 124 3.97 -8.41 -0.89
CA SER A 124 2.74 -8.25 -0.13
C SER A 124 2.14 -6.87 -0.38
N HIS A 125 0.98 -6.57 0.21
CA HIS A 125 0.23 -5.35 0.02
C HIS A 125 0.06 -4.55 1.30
N VAL A 126 0.38 -3.26 1.26
CA VAL A 126 0.10 -2.31 2.34
C VAL A 126 -0.91 -1.27 1.85
N SER A 127 -2.07 -1.24 2.49
CA SER A 127 -3.05 -0.17 2.33
C SER A 127 -2.90 0.85 3.45
N VAL A 128 -3.21 2.11 3.16
CA VAL A 128 -3.37 3.19 4.13
C VAL A 128 -4.80 3.70 4.03
N LEU A 129 -5.50 3.78 5.16
CA LEU A 129 -6.86 4.28 5.25
C LEU A 129 -6.89 5.56 6.08
N GLN A 130 -7.58 6.58 5.58
CA GLN A 130 -8.04 7.74 6.33
C GLN A 130 -9.55 7.58 6.52
N ASN A 131 -9.96 7.14 7.71
CA ASN A 131 -11.38 7.07 8.07
C ASN A 131 -11.74 8.28 8.94
N PRO A 132 -12.78 9.08 8.60
CA PRO A 132 -13.20 10.22 9.41
C PRO A 132 -13.54 9.90 10.86
N THR A 133 -13.85 8.65 11.19
CA THR A 133 -14.15 8.20 12.56
C THR A 133 -12.92 7.71 13.32
N TYR A 134 -11.72 7.81 12.74
CA TYR A 134 -10.46 7.49 13.41
C TYR A 134 -9.50 8.69 13.34
N HIS A 135 -8.76 8.94 14.43
CA HIS A 135 -7.98 10.18 14.61
C HIS A 135 -6.68 10.26 13.80
N LYS A 136 -6.31 9.20 13.07
CA LYS A 136 -5.06 9.10 12.30
C LYS A 136 -5.19 8.14 11.12
N LEU A 137 -4.13 8.05 10.30
CA LEU A 137 -4.03 7.05 9.24
C LEU A 137 -3.83 5.64 9.83
N ILE A 138 -4.48 4.64 9.22
CA ILE A 138 -4.34 3.22 9.58
C ILE A 138 -3.68 2.47 8.44
N MET A 139 -2.60 1.75 8.73
CA MET A 139 -1.94 0.84 7.78
C MET A 139 -2.52 -0.57 7.92
N VAL A 140 -2.78 -1.23 6.80
CA VAL A 140 -3.39 -2.58 6.77
C VAL A 140 -2.61 -3.49 5.81
N SER A 141 -2.33 -4.71 6.25
CA SER A 141 -1.69 -5.76 5.43
C SER A 141 -2.25 -7.14 5.81
N ASP A 142 -2.44 -8.08 4.88
CA ASP A 142 -2.44 -8.00 3.41
C ASP A 142 -3.87 -8.19 2.89
N MET A 143 -4.35 -7.29 2.02
CA MET A 143 -5.72 -7.32 1.50
C MET A 143 -5.86 -7.68 0.01
N ALA A 144 -4.75 -7.95 -0.70
CA ALA A 144 -4.76 -8.10 -2.16
C ALA A 144 -3.80 -9.14 -2.75
N VAL A 145 -2.74 -9.57 -2.05
CA VAL A 145 -1.66 -10.38 -2.65
C VAL A 145 -1.57 -11.80 -2.08
N ILE A 146 -1.49 -11.96 -0.76
CA ILE A 146 -1.27 -13.27 -0.14
C ILE A 146 -2.58 -13.79 0.50
N PRO A 147 -3.21 -14.87 -0.03
CA PRO A 147 -4.47 -15.36 0.52
C PRO A 147 -4.39 -15.82 1.98
N ALA A 148 -3.45 -16.71 2.26
CA ALA A 148 -3.23 -17.27 3.59
C ALA A 148 -1.72 -17.19 3.90
N PRO A 149 -1.26 -16.06 4.48
CA PRO A 149 0.16 -15.86 4.72
C PRO A 149 0.67 -16.81 5.80
N ASP A 150 1.78 -17.48 5.49
CA ASP A 150 2.53 -18.25 6.48
C ASP A 150 3.21 -17.33 7.51
N PHE A 151 3.79 -17.93 8.55
CA PHE A 151 4.41 -17.16 9.62
C PHE A 151 5.60 -16.30 9.17
N LYS A 152 6.33 -16.68 8.12
CA LYS A 152 7.44 -15.88 7.56
C LYS A 152 6.90 -14.72 6.72
N GLN A 153 5.81 -14.94 5.99
CA GLN A 153 5.11 -13.90 5.23
C GLN A 153 4.53 -12.86 6.18
N LYS A 154 3.88 -13.27 7.28
CA LYS A 154 3.41 -12.36 8.34
C LYS A 154 4.53 -11.51 8.95
N GLN A 155 5.72 -12.10 9.17
CA GLN A 155 6.88 -11.31 9.61
C GLN A 155 7.33 -10.27 8.57
N ALA A 156 7.23 -10.58 7.27
CA ALA A 156 7.53 -9.62 6.21
C ALA A 156 6.45 -8.51 6.14
N GLU A 157 5.18 -8.87 6.25
CA GLU A 157 4.04 -7.94 6.33
C GLU A 157 4.20 -6.95 7.48
N VAL A 158 4.55 -7.42 8.68
CA VAL A 158 4.87 -6.54 9.82
C VAL A 158 5.99 -5.58 9.47
N LYS A 159 7.08 -6.04 8.85
CA LYS A 159 8.18 -5.15 8.44
C LYS A 159 7.73 -4.09 7.45
N TYR A 160 6.84 -4.43 6.51
CA TYR A 160 6.31 -3.50 5.53
C TYR A 160 5.36 -2.48 6.17
N LEU A 161 4.47 -2.92 7.06
CA LEU A 161 3.61 -2.05 7.88
C LEU A 161 4.46 -1.04 8.66
N VAL A 162 5.49 -1.51 9.37
CA VAL A 162 6.39 -0.66 10.17
C VAL A 162 7.17 0.31 9.29
N LYS A 163 7.68 -0.13 8.14
CA LYS A 163 8.39 0.75 7.18
C LYS A 163 7.47 1.86 6.68
N THR A 164 6.24 1.53 6.31
CA THR A 164 5.25 2.50 5.83
C THR A 164 4.85 3.49 6.92
N ALA A 165 4.60 3.01 8.14
CA ALA A 165 4.28 3.87 9.28
C ALA A 165 5.42 4.84 9.62
N LYS A 166 6.67 4.38 9.58
CA LYS A 166 7.85 5.24 9.75
C LYS A 166 7.98 6.28 8.64
N ALA A 167 7.68 5.93 7.40
CA ALA A 167 7.66 6.88 6.29
C ALA A 167 6.62 7.99 6.51
N LEU A 168 5.51 7.69 7.18
CA LEU A 168 4.48 8.64 7.65
C LEU A 168 4.90 9.41 8.92
N GLY A 169 6.12 9.23 9.41
CA GLY A 169 6.66 9.95 10.57
C GLY A 169 6.21 9.40 11.91
N ILE A 170 5.81 8.12 11.99
CA ILE A 170 5.55 7.40 13.24
C ILE A 170 6.83 6.67 13.64
N GLU A 171 7.56 7.19 14.65
CA GLU A 171 8.88 6.67 15.02
C GLU A 171 8.83 5.22 15.56
N LYS A 172 7.83 4.91 16.39
CA LYS A 172 7.61 3.59 16.99
C LYS A 172 6.15 3.15 16.78
N PRO A 173 5.82 2.60 15.60
CA PRO A 173 4.45 2.22 15.25
C PRO A 173 3.88 1.16 16.18
N LYS A 174 2.59 1.26 16.49
CA LYS A 174 1.79 0.28 17.23
C LYS A 174 1.13 -0.67 16.24
N VAL A 175 1.57 -1.92 16.23
CA VAL A 175 1.10 -2.98 15.35
C VAL A 175 0.19 -3.93 16.12
N ALA A 176 -1.10 -3.97 15.76
CA ALA A 176 -2.04 -4.94 16.29
C ALA A 176 -2.11 -6.16 15.37
N ALA A 177 -1.75 -7.33 15.88
CA ALA A 177 -2.02 -8.60 15.21
C ALA A 177 -3.46 -9.02 15.51
N VAL A 178 -4.31 -8.91 14.48
CA VAL A 178 -5.76 -9.04 14.59
C VAL A 178 -6.17 -10.50 14.70
N ALA A 179 -7.07 -10.79 15.63
CA ALA A 179 -7.79 -12.05 15.75
C ALA A 179 -9.25 -11.79 16.15
N ALA A 180 -10.04 -12.84 16.42
CA ALA A 180 -11.43 -12.69 16.85
C ALA A 180 -11.59 -12.46 18.37
N THR A 181 -10.49 -12.47 19.13
CA THR A 181 -10.47 -12.39 20.60
C THR A 181 -9.14 -11.80 21.07
N GLU A 182 -9.08 -11.33 22.31
CA GLU A 182 -7.84 -10.93 22.99
C GLU A 182 -7.17 -12.10 23.73
N GLN A 183 -7.88 -13.23 23.87
CA GLN A 183 -7.35 -14.40 24.53
C GLN A 183 -6.48 -15.22 23.59
N MET A 184 -5.33 -15.68 24.09
CA MET A 184 -4.57 -16.71 23.42
C MET A 184 -5.36 -18.02 23.47
N LEU A 185 -5.83 -18.48 22.32
CA LEU A 185 -6.52 -19.74 22.13
C LEU A 185 -5.69 -20.61 21.17
N ASP A 186 -5.19 -21.73 21.66
CA ASP A 186 -4.38 -22.68 20.89
C ASP A 186 -5.14 -23.28 19.68
N GLY A 187 -6.45 -23.49 19.83
CA GLY A 187 -7.33 -23.92 18.75
C GLY A 187 -7.59 -22.88 17.64
N MET A 188 -7.10 -21.64 17.80
CA MET A 188 -7.23 -20.58 16.80
C MET A 188 -5.83 -20.18 16.29
N PRO A 189 -5.42 -20.62 15.07
CA PRO A 189 -4.08 -20.34 14.55
C PRO A 189 -3.69 -18.85 14.56
N ALA A 190 -4.64 -17.97 14.24
CA ALA A 190 -4.44 -16.52 14.30
C ALA A 190 -4.00 -16.03 15.69
N CYS A 191 -4.55 -16.60 16.78
CA CYS A 191 -4.15 -16.28 18.15
C CYS A 191 -2.73 -16.74 18.46
N VAL A 192 -2.38 -17.95 18.03
CA VAL A 192 -1.04 -18.51 18.24
C VAL A 192 0.00 -17.68 17.51
N GLU A 193 -0.24 -17.37 16.24
CA GLU A 193 0.69 -16.59 15.42
C GLU A 193 0.83 -15.15 15.93
N ALA A 194 -0.28 -14.51 16.32
CA ALA A 194 -0.27 -13.17 16.90
C ALA A 194 0.57 -13.13 18.20
N ALA A 195 0.36 -14.08 19.11
CA ALA A 195 1.12 -14.18 20.35
C ALA A 195 2.62 -14.44 20.09
N LEU A 196 2.96 -15.27 19.10
CA LEU A 196 4.35 -15.51 18.71
C LEU A 196 4.99 -14.24 18.14
N LEU A 197 4.32 -13.51 17.24
CA LEU A 197 4.81 -12.24 16.69
C LEU A 197 5.04 -11.20 17.78
N ALA A 198 4.11 -11.09 18.74
CA ALA A 198 4.24 -10.18 19.89
C ALA A 198 5.48 -10.55 20.71
N LYS A 199 5.68 -11.84 20.99
CA LYS A 199 6.87 -12.30 21.71
C LYS A 199 8.17 -12.07 20.95
N MET A 200 8.16 -12.17 19.63
CA MET A 200 9.31 -11.84 18.79
C MET A 200 9.65 -10.35 18.87
N ALA A 201 8.64 -9.47 18.93
CA ALA A 201 8.83 -8.04 19.11
C ALA A 201 9.40 -7.70 20.50
N ASP A 202 8.85 -8.29 21.57
CA ASP A 202 9.38 -8.15 22.93
C ASP A 202 10.86 -8.52 23.05
N ARG A 203 11.27 -9.55 22.30
CA ARG A 203 12.65 -10.05 22.28
C ARG A 203 13.54 -9.32 21.28
N GLY A 204 13.03 -8.32 20.57
CA GLY A 204 13.76 -7.52 19.59
C GLY A 204 14.07 -8.24 18.26
N GLN A 205 13.48 -9.41 18.01
CA GLN A 205 13.60 -10.11 16.72
C GLN A 205 12.80 -9.41 15.62
N ILE A 206 11.65 -8.84 15.99
CA ILE A 206 10.96 -7.80 15.23
C ILE A 206 11.27 -6.50 15.96
N SER A 207 11.80 -5.50 15.26
CA SER A 207 12.29 -4.26 15.87
C SER A 207 11.70 -3.02 15.22
N GLY A 208 11.73 -1.91 15.95
CA GLY A 208 11.28 -0.62 15.46
C GLY A 208 9.77 -0.38 15.57
N CYS A 209 9.03 -1.23 16.30
CA CYS A 209 7.61 -1.07 16.60
C CYS A 209 7.29 -1.59 18.02
N VAL A 210 6.06 -1.34 18.47
CA VAL A 210 5.41 -2.12 19.54
C VAL A 210 4.40 -3.02 18.84
N LEU A 211 4.46 -4.32 19.09
CA LEU A 211 3.53 -5.29 18.49
C LEU A 211 2.83 -6.05 19.60
N ASP A 212 1.50 -6.10 19.54
CA ASP A 212 0.70 -6.88 20.47
C ASP A 212 -0.39 -7.66 19.73
N GLY A 213 -0.83 -8.75 20.33
CA GLY A 213 -1.78 -9.68 19.76
C GLY A 213 -1.84 -11.01 20.49
N PRO A 214 -2.95 -11.76 20.39
CA PRO A 214 -4.12 -11.45 19.56
C PRO A 214 -4.95 -10.27 20.09
N LEU A 215 -5.49 -9.47 19.18
CA LEU A 215 -6.41 -8.38 19.51
C LEU A 215 -7.63 -8.45 18.60
N ALA A 216 -8.82 -8.37 19.16
CA ALA A 216 -10.01 -8.12 18.35
C ALA A 216 -9.99 -6.69 17.78
N LEU A 217 -10.69 -6.48 16.67
CA LEU A 217 -10.65 -5.21 15.95
C LEU A 217 -11.15 -4.02 16.79
N ASP A 218 -12.18 -4.25 17.61
CA ASP A 218 -12.73 -3.23 18.49
C ASP A 218 -11.69 -2.75 19.52
N VAL A 219 -10.98 -3.66 20.18
CA VAL A 219 -9.91 -3.28 21.11
C VAL A 219 -8.66 -2.78 20.43
N ALA A 220 -8.40 -3.11 19.17
CA ALA A 220 -7.28 -2.54 18.44
C ALA A 220 -7.49 -1.03 18.17
N LEU A 221 -8.75 -0.60 18.00
CA LEU A 221 -9.10 0.74 17.54
C LEU A 221 -9.79 1.62 18.60
N SER A 222 -10.49 1.07 19.59
CA SER A 222 -11.29 1.84 20.55
C SER A 222 -10.72 1.79 21.97
N GLN A 223 -10.29 2.94 22.49
CA GLN A 223 -9.90 3.10 23.90
C GLN A 223 -11.07 2.78 24.85
N GLU A 224 -12.31 3.03 24.45
CA GLU A 224 -13.49 2.66 25.23
C GLU A 224 -13.63 1.13 25.37
N ALA A 225 -13.46 0.39 24.27
CA ALA A 225 -13.49 -1.07 24.29
C ALA A 225 -12.38 -1.65 25.18
N VAL A 226 -11.19 -1.05 25.14
CA VAL A 226 -10.06 -1.40 26.01
C VAL A 226 -10.41 -1.21 27.48
N ALA A 227 -11.02 -0.07 27.84
CA ALA A 227 -11.42 0.22 29.22
C ALA A 227 -12.50 -0.75 29.73
N ILE A 228 -13.52 -1.05 28.92
CA ILE A 228 -14.60 -1.98 29.25
C ILE A 228 -14.05 -3.40 29.47
N LYS A 229 -13.20 -3.87 28.56
CA LYS A 229 -12.59 -5.22 28.62
C LYS A 229 -11.40 -5.30 29.59
N LYS A 230 -10.99 -4.17 30.19
CA LYS A 230 -9.87 -4.06 31.16
C LYS A 230 -8.55 -4.61 30.60
N LEU A 231 -8.34 -4.42 29.30
CA LEU A 231 -7.13 -4.88 28.62
C LEU A 231 -5.96 -3.94 28.93
N LYS A 232 -4.78 -4.51 29.15
CA LYS A 232 -3.53 -3.75 29.31
C LYS A 232 -2.63 -4.02 28.12
N SER A 233 -2.43 -3.00 27.29
CA SER A 233 -1.61 -3.07 26.08
C SER A 233 -1.19 -1.66 25.69
N GLU A 234 0.05 -1.48 25.21
CA GLU A 234 0.50 -0.22 24.62
C GLU A 234 -0.07 0.01 23.21
N VAL A 235 -0.57 -1.05 22.56
CA VAL A 235 -1.11 -1.03 21.20
C VAL A 235 -2.62 -0.83 21.20
N ALA A 236 -3.33 -1.46 22.13
CA ALA A 236 -4.79 -1.48 22.12
C ALA A 236 -5.39 -0.06 22.23
N GLY A 237 -6.45 0.16 21.44
CA GLY A 237 -7.24 1.37 21.34
C GLY A 237 -6.59 2.49 20.54
N ASP A 238 -5.37 2.27 20.02
CA ASP A 238 -4.59 3.29 19.31
C ASP A 238 -3.63 2.64 18.30
N ALA A 239 -4.03 1.56 17.63
CA ALA A 239 -3.20 0.90 16.62
C ALA A 239 -2.87 1.84 15.43
N ASP A 240 -1.61 1.85 14.99
CA ASP A 240 -1.20 2.48 13.73
C ASP A 240 -1.30 1.49 12.57
N CYS A 241 -1.06 0.21 12.85
CA CYS A 241 -1.01 -0.86 11.86
C CYS A 241 -1.88 -2.04 12.30
N LEU A 242 -2.62 -2.61 11.36
CA LEU A 242 -3.41 -3.82 11.52
C LEU A 242 -2.80 -4.92 10.65
N LEU A 243 -2.28 -5.96 11.29
CA LEU A 243 -1.89 -7.21 10.63
C LEU A 243 -3.05 -8.18 10.73
N PHE A 244 -3.68 -8.48 9.60
CA PHE A 244 -4.78 -9.44 9.54
C PHE A 244 -4.26 -10.88 9.41
N PRO A 245 -5.02 -11.88 9.85
CA PRO A 245 -4.59 -13.28 9.78
C PRO A 245 -4.60 -13.85 8.36
N ASN A 246 -5.41 -13.28 7.46
CA ASN A 246 -5.61 -13.71 6.08
C ASN A 246 -6.21 -12.60 5.21
N ILE A 247 -6.25 -12.85 3.89
CA ILE A 247 -6.75 -11.87 2.92
C ILE A 247 -8.24 -11.59 3.09
N GLU A 248 -9.05 -12.57 3.46
CA GLU A 248 -10.50 -12.43 3.51
C GLU A 248 -10.87 -11.40 4.57
N SER A 249 -10.30 -11.52 5.77
CA SER A 249 -10.54 -10.58 6.87
C SER A 249 -10.03 -9.18 6.55
N ALA A 250 -8.84 -9.05 5.96
CA ALA A 250 -8.28 -7.76 5.55
C ALA A 250 -9.09 -7.08 4.44
N ASN A 251 -9.49 -7.84 3.42
CA ASN A 251 -10.24 -7.35 2.27
C ASN A 251 -11.65 -6.93 2.68
N VAL A 252 -12.34 -7.74 3.49
CA VAL A 252 -13.66 -7.40 4.04
C VAL A 252 -13.58 -6.13 4.89
N PHE A 253 -12.56 -5.99 5.76
CA PHE A 253 -12.36 -4.76 6.54
C PHE A 253 -12.17 -3.53 5.64
N TYR A 254 -11.27 -3.62 4.66
CA TYR A 254 -11.01 -2.54 3.71
C TYR A 254 -12.27 -2.17 2.92
N LYS A 255 -12.98 -3.16 2.38
CA LYS A 255 -14.18 -2.92 1.58
C LYS A 255 -15.32 -2.37 2.42
N THR A 256 -15.51 -2.84 3.64
CA THR A 256 -16.47 -2.29 4.61
C THR A 256 -16.25 -0.79 4.82
N ASN A 257 -14.99 -0.38 5.04
CA ASN A 257 -14.64 1.03 5.16
C ASN A 257 -14.98 1.79 3.87
N THR A 258 -14.54 1.31 2.70
CA THR A 258 -14.75 2.05 1.44
C THR A 258 -16.18 2.08 0.92
N GLN A 259 -17.03 1.10 1.27
CA GLN A 259 -18.38 0.96 0.72
C GLN A 259 -19.46 1.44 1.68
N LEU A 260 -19.25 1.32 2.99
CA LEU A 260 -20.28 1.64 3.99
C LEU A 260 -19.97 2.91 4.80
N CYS A 261 -18.72 3.39 4.83
CA CYS A 261 -18.35 4.57 5.59
C CYS A 261 -18.16 5.79 4.66
N PRO A 262 -18.90 6.89 4.86
CA PRO A 262 -18.73 8.09 4.06
C PRO A 262 -17.38 8.76 4.36
N GLY A 263 -16.77 9.36 3.34
CA GLY A 263 -15.55 10.16 3.50
C GLY A 263 -14.26 9.37 3.71
N VAL A 264 -14.29 8.03 3.62
CA VAL A 264 -13.07 7.21 3.67
C VAL A 264 -12.21 7.45 2.43
N ARG A 265 -10.93 7.73 2.65
CA ARG A 265 -9.92 7.83 1.60
C ARG A 265 -8.87 6.75 1.79
N THR A 266 -8.31 6.28 0.69
CA THR A 266 -7.36 5.17 0.71
C THR A 266 -6.17 5.40 -0.21
N ALA A 267 -5.09 4.71 0.09
CA ALA A 267 -3.91 4.50 -0.75
C ALA A 267 -3.43 3.06 -0.61
N ALA A 268 -2.73 2.56 -1.61
CA ALA A 268 -2.30 1.17 -1.65
C ALA A 268 -1.01 1.00 -2.45
N ILE A 269 -0.06 0.26 -1.89
CA ILE A 269 1.16 -0.14 -2.57
C ILE A 269 1.45 -1.62 -2.34
N VAL A 270 2.05 -2.25 -3.34
CA VAL A 270 2.73 -3.53 -3.18
C VAL A 270 4.13 -3.26 -2.63
N ALA A 271 4.45 -3.94 -1.54
CA ALA A 271 5.72 -3.88 -0.82
C ALA A 271 6.52 -5.17 -0.99
N GLY A 272 7.84 -5.07 -0.86
CA GLY A 272 8.78 -6.19 -1.00
C GLY A 272 9.49 -6.28 -2.34
N ALA A 273 8.99 -5.58 -3.37
CA ALA A 273 9.75 -5.31 -4.59
C ALA A 273 10.88 -4.29 -4.32
N SER A 274 11.84 -4.23 -5.24
CA SER A 274 12.96 -3.27 -5.21
C SER A 274 12.54 -1.80 -5.30
N ALA A 275 11.33 -1.54 -5.81
CA ALA A 275 10.66 -0.24 -5.82
C ALA A 275 9.19 -0.42 -5.35
N PRO A 276 8.56 0.60 -4.72
CA PRO A 276 7.14 0.53 -4.42
C PRO A 276 6.31 0.47 -5.70
N CYS A 277 5.32 -0.41 -5.70
CA CYS A 277 4.46 -0.67 -6.86
C CYS A 277 3.02 -0.28 -6.55
N VAL A 278 2.49 0.79 -7.16
CA VAL A 278 1.10 1.20 -7.00
C VAL A 278 0.18 0.15 -7.63
N LEU A 279 -0.63 -0.50 -6.78
CA LEU A 279 -1.60 -1.52 -7.18
C LEU A 279 -3.02 -1.05 -6.87
N SER A 280 -3.55 -0.16 -7.70
CA SER A 280 -4.96 0.22 -7.62
C SER A 280 -5.86 -0.83 -8.27
N SER A 281 -7.07 -1.00 -7.72
CA SER A 281 -8.16 -1.67 -8.41
C SER A 281 -8.55 -0.90 -9.67
N ARG A 282 -9.15 -1.59 -10.64
CA ARG A 282 -9.76 -0.94 -11.81
C ARG A 282 -10.93 -0.04 -11.44
N ALA A 283 -11.56 -0.30 -10.29
CA ALA A 283 -12.69 0.46 -9.78
C ALA A 283 -12.29 1.56 -8.77
N ASP A 284 -10.98 1.76 -8.52
CA ASP A 284 -10.53 2.81 -7.62
C ASP A 284 -10.58 4.16 -8.32
N SER A 285 -10.97 5.20 -7.57
CA SER A 285 -11.06 6.56 -8.08
C SER A 285 -9.69 7.15 -8.43
N ILE A 286 -9.71 8.23 -9.23
CA ILE A 286 -8.51 9.04 -9.50
C ILE A 286 -7.83 9.46 -8.20
N ASP A 287 -8.60 9.83 -7.17
CA ASP A 287 -8.04 10.27 -5.89
C ASP A 287 -7.36 9.14 -5.12
N THR A 288 -7.90 7.92 -5.13
CA THR A 288 -7.21 6.75 -4.56
C THR A 288 -5.91 6.45 -5.31
N LYS A 289 -5.89 6.58 -6.64
CA LYS A 289 -4.68 6.43 -7.44
C LYS A 289 -3.64 7.52 -7.10
N LEU A 290 -4.05 8.77 -7.00
CA LEU A 290 -3.20 9.89 -6.59
C LEU A 290 -2.61 9.70 -5.20
N ASN A 291 -3.44 9.33 -4.22
CA ASN A 291 -2.98 9.03 -2.86
C ASN A 291 -1.97 7.88 -2.85
N SER A 292 -2.18 6.85 -3.69
CA SER A 292 -1.26 5.73 -3.83
C SER A 292 0.07 6.12 -4.48
N ILE A 293 0.07 7.01 -5.47
CA ILE A 293 1.29 7.59 -6.03
C ILE A 293 2.06 8.36 -4.95
N ALA A 294 1.38 9.16 -4.14
CA ALA A 294 2.02 9.90 -3.06
C ALA A 294 2.59 8.96 -1.97
N LEU A 295 1.85 7.93 -1.57
CA LEU A 295 2.33 6.90 -0.65
C LEU A 295 3.57 6.17 -1.20
N ALA A 296 3.56 5.82 -2.48
CA ALA A 296 4.71 5.22 -3.15
C ALA A 296 5.91 6.19 -3.16
N ALA A 297 5.71 7.45 -3.49
CA ALA A 297 6.77 8.46 -3.49
C ALA A 297 7.38 8.69 -2.10
N LEU A 298 6.57 8.58 -1.05
CA LEU A 298 7.03 8.69 0.34
C LEU A 298 7.88 7.50 0.79
N THR A 299 7.67 6.32 0.18
CA THR A 299 8.32 5.05 0.56
C THR A 299 9.43 4.59 -0.39
N ALA A 300 9.60 5.31 -1.51
CA ALA A 300 10.63 5.14 -2.54
C ALA A 300 11.98 5.79 -2.19
#